data_AF-A0A836RG14-F1
#
_entry.id   AF-A0A836RG14-F1
#
_cell.length_a   1.000
_cell.length_b   1.000
_cell.length_c   1.000
_cell.angle_alpha   90.00
_cell.angle_beta   90.00
_cell.angle_gamma   90.00
#
_symmetry.space_group_name_H-M   'P 1'
#
loop_
_entity.id
_entity.type
_entity.pdbx_description
1 polymer ?
#
loop_
_entity_poly.entity_id
_entity_poly.type
_entity_poly.pdbx_seq_one_letter_code
_entity_poly.pdbx_strand_id
1 'polypeptide(L)'
;MTIGLDIGSHLLRSLRIAADSTLRLRKCRAHYAVLPDSLAHRQLLEQAGVLFAVCDESLLLLGDAAHEYASLFHVLPTPLLPAGHVPKG
;
A
#
# COMPACT_ATOMS: atom_id res chain seq x y z
N MET A 1 21.93 -0.47 -1.99
CA MET A 1 20.82 0.35 -1.44
C MET A 1 20.51 -0.22 -0.06
N THR A 2 20.68 0.58 1.00
CA THR A 2 20.44 0.12 2.38
C THR A 2 19.12 0.70 2.89
N ILE A 3 18.19 -0.18 3.28
CA ILE A 3 16.88 0.18 3.79
C ILE A 3 16.55 -0.70 5.00
N GLY A 4 16.09 -0.07 6.08
CA GLY A 4 15.43 -0.73 7.19
C GLY A 4 13.93 -0.67 6.99
N LEU A 5 13.24 -1.80 7.15
CA LEU A 5 11.79 -1.90 7.05
C LEU A 5 11.24 -2.44 8.38
N ASP A 6 10.25 -1.75 8.93
CA ASP A 6 9.48 -2.15 10.09
C ASP A 6 8.02 -2.36 9.67
N ILE A 7 7.58 -3.61 9.73
CA ILE A 7 6.23 -4.05 9.35
C ILE A 7 5.41 -4.19 10.64
N GLY A 8 4.79 -3.10 11.07
CA GLY A 8 3.87 -3.10 12.19
C GLY A 8 2.45 -3.48 11.79
N SER A 9 1.64 -3.88 12.78
CA SER A 9 0.22 -4.20 12.57
C SER A 9 -0.66 -3.01 12.18
N HIS A 10 -0.18 -1.78 12.42
CA HIS A 10 -0.91 -0.54 12.14
C HIS A 10 -0.19 0.38 11.16
N LEU A 11 1.14 0.31 11.13
CA LEU A 11 1.99 1.19 10.32
C LEU A 11 3.11 0.38 9.68
N LEU A 12 3.35 0.65 8.41
CA LEU A 12 4.58 0.30 7.72
C LEU A 12 5.52 1.49 7.85
N ARG A 13 6.77 1.24 8.25
CA ARG A 13 7.81 2.28 8.35
C ARG A 13 9.03 1.83 7.59
N SER A 14 9.63 2.76 6.85
CA SER A 14 10.93 2.51 6.22
C SER A 14 11.89 3.65 6.48
N LEU A 15 13.15 3.28 6.69
CA LEU A 15 14.25 4.21 6.87
C LEU A 15 15.32 3.85 5.84
N ARG A 16 15.70 4.81 4.99
CA ARG A 16 16.76 4.61 4.00
C ARG A 16 17.80 5.71 4.06
N ILE A 17 19.04 5.36 3.73
CA ILE A 17 20.10 6.34 3.47
C ILE A 17 19.91 6.87 2.04
N ALA A 18 19.72 8.19 1.91
CA ALA A 18 19.64 8.85 0.62
C ALA A 18 21.04 9.13 0.04
N ALA A 19 21.10 9.53 -1.23
CA ALA A 19 22.38 9.80 -1.92
C ALA A 19 23.18 10.95 -1.27
N ASP A 20 22.51 11.84 -0.54
CA ASP A 20 23.08 12.95 0.23
C ASP A 20 23.56 12.53 1.64
N SER A 21 23.65 11.23 1.92
CA SER A 21 23.98 10.65 3.24
C SER A 21 22.98 10.99 4.36
N THR A 22 21.80 11.54 4.05
CA THR A 22 20.74 11.77 5.05
C THR A 22 19.84 10.55 5.23
N LEU A 23 19.24 10.41 6.41
CA LEU A 23 18.23 9.40 6.68
C LEU A 23 16.85 9.92 6.28
N ARG A 24 16.18 9.20 5.38
CA ARG A 24 14.80 9.50 4.97
C ARG A 24 13.84 8.46 5.54
N LEU A 25 12.98 8.92 6.45
CA LEU A 25 11.89 8.15 7.03
C LEU A 25 10.64 8.27 6.15
N ARG A 26 9.95 7.15 5.91
CA ARG A 26 8.59 7.09 5.39
C ARG A 26 7.73 6.23 6.29
N LYS A 27 6.45 6.57 6.39
CA LYS A 27 5.44 5.77 7.08
C LYS A 27 4.13 5.80 6.28
N CYS A 28 3.37 4.73 6.34
CA CYS A 28 1.99 4.66 5.86
C CYS A 28 1.21 3.64 6.69
N ARG A 29 -0.12 3.63 6.57
CA ARG A 29 -0.99 2.63 7.23
C ARG A 29 -0.64 1.20 6.81
N ALA A 30 -0.71 0.24 7.72
CA ALA A 30 -0.56 -1.18 7.38
C ALA A 30 -1.88 -1.78 6.88
N HIS A 31 -2.37 -1.26 5.76
CA HIS A 31 -3.63 -1.68 5.14
C HIS A 31 -3.46 -1.82 3.63
N TYR A 32 -4.37 -2.59 3.02
CA TYR A 32 -4.48 -2.73 1.59
C TYR A 32 -5.94 -2.66 1.14
N ALA A 33 -6.18 -2.34 -0.12
CA ALA A 33 -7.48 -2.47 -0.76
C ALA A 33 -7.29 -3.22 -2.09
N VAL A 34 -8.28 -4.03 -2.45
CA VAL A 34 -8.26 -4.87 -3.65
C VAL A 34 -9.29 -4.35 -4.63
N LEU A 35 -8.88 -4.13 -5.87
CA LEU A 35 -9.75 -3.78 -6.98
C LEU A 35 -9.66 -4.87 -8.04
N PRO A 36 -10.75 -5.14 -8.79
CA PRO A 36 -10.66 -5.93 -10.00
C PRO A 36 -9.69 -5.29 -11.00
N ASP A 37 -8.86 -6.11 -11.63
CA ASP A 37 -7.99 -5.66 -12.70
C ASP A 37 -8.77 -5.41 -14.00
N SER A 38 -9.30 -4.19 -14.13
CA SER A 38 -9.98 -3.70 -15.33
C SER A 38 -9.25 -2.53 -15.94
N LEU A 39 -9.39 -2.35 -17.25
CA LEU A 39 -8.82 -1.20 -17.97
C LEU A 39 -9.28 0.13 -17.35
N ALA A 40 -10.56 0.22 -16.97
CA ALA A 40 -11.13 1.41 -16.36
C ALA A 40 -10.47 1.75 -15.01
N HIS A 41 -10.26 0.75 -14.14
CA HIS A 41 -9.58 0.97 -12.86
C HIS A 41 -8.12 1.36 -13.04
N ARG A 42 -7.39 0.70 -13.94
CA ARG A 42 -5.99 1.06 -14.25
C ARG A 42 -5.87 2.51 -14.70
N GLN A 43 -6.68 2.90 -15.69
CA GLN A 43 -6.68 4.26 -16.22
C GLN A 43 -7.01 5.28 -15.14
N LEU A 44 -8.00 5.00 -14.27
CA LEU A 44 -8.37 5.92 -13.20
C LEU A 44 -7.22 6.10 -12.20
N LEU A 45 -6.57 5.00 -11.78
CA LEU A 45 -5.44 5.03 -10.87
C LEU A 45 -4.24 5.76 -11.47
N GLU A 46 -3.92 5.49 -12.74
CA GLU A 46 -2.84 6.15 -13.48
C GLU A 46 -3.09 7.65 -13.62
N GLN A 47 -4.31 8.05 -13.99
CA GLN A 47 -4.71 9.46 -14.09
C GLN A 47 -4.63 10.19 -12.74
N ALA A 48 -4.95 9.49 -11.66
CA ALA A 48 -4.85 10.02 -10.30
C ALA A 48 -3.41 9.96 -9.73
N GLY A 49 -2.44 9.39 -10.47
CA GLY A 49 -1.07 9.21 -10.01
C GLY A 49 -0.93 8.25 -8.82
N VAL A 50 -1.90 7.35 -8.64
CA VAL A 50 -1.94 6.41 -7.53
C VAL A 50 -1.09 5.20 -7.86
N LEU A 51 -0.16 4.86 -6.97
CA LEU A 51 0.63 3.64 -7.10
C LEU A 51 -0.20 2.42 -6.71
N PHE A 52 -0.16 1.40 -7.54
CA PHE A 52 -0.78 0.11 -7.30
C PHE A 52 0.17 -1.04 -7.69
N ALA A 53 -0.03 -2.20 -7.08
CA ALA A 53 0.59 -3.45 -7.51
C ALA A 53 -0.43 -4.30 -8.26
N VAL A 54 0.02 -5.16 -9.17
CA VAL A 54 -0.82 -6.17 -9.83
C VAL A 54 -0.53 -7.51 -9.16
N CYS A 55 -1.58 -8.22 -8.74
CA CYS A 55 -1.50 -9.55 -8.15
C CYS A 55 -2.62 -10.40 -8.73
N ASP A 56 -2.26 -11.44 -9.49
CA ASP A 56 -3.20 -12.24 -10.28
C ASP A 56 -4.16 -11.35 -11.09
N GLU A 57 -5.47 -11.46 -10.86
CA GLU A 57 -6.52 -10.68 -11.53
C GLU A 57 -6.94 -9.43 -10.76
N SER A 58 -6.08 -8.92 -9.87
CA SER A 58 -6.39 -7.81 -8.97
C SER A 58 -5.34 -6.71 -8.96
N LEU A 59 -5.80 -5.49 -8.71
CA LEU A 59 -4.98 -4.33 -8.39
C LEU A 59 -4.99 -4.11 -6.87
N LEU A 60 -3.81 -3.98 -6.29
CA LEU A 60 -3.60 -3.76 -4.86
C LEU A 60 -3.18 -2.31 -4.62
N LEU A 61 -3.98 -1.60 -3.84
CA LEU A 61 -3.61 -0.34 -3.24
C LEU A 61 -3.03 -0.63 -1.85
N LEU A 62 -1.88 -0.06 -1.54
CA LEU A 62 -1.21 -0.25 -0.25
C LEU A 62 -1.11 1.06 0.51
N GLY A 63 -1.15 0.99 1.83
CA GLY A 63 -0.87 2.14 2.67
C GLY A 63 -2.04 3.10 2.76
N ASP A 64 -1.71 4.38 2.69
CA ASP A 64 -2.68 5.48 2.81
C ASP A 64 -3.61 5.52 1.58
N ALA A 65 -3.10 5.15 0.40
CA ALA A 65 -3.90 5.04 -0.82
C ALA A 65 -5.10 4.07 -0.67
N ALA A 66 -4.93 2.98 0.09
CA ALA A 66 -6.02 2.05 0.35
C ALA A 66 -7.20 2.73 1.06
N HIS A 67 -6.94 3.72 1.92
CA HIS A 67 -7.98 4.49 2.62
C HIS A 67 -8.49 5.66 1.79
N GLU A 68 -7.59 6.41 1.16
CA GLU A 68 -7.92 7.61 0.41
C GLU A 68 -8.87 7.31 -0.76
N TYR A 69 -8.70 6.15 -1.40
CA TYR A 69 -9.47 5.77 -2.59
C TYR A 69 -10.55 4.71 -2.32
N ALA A 70 -10.69 4.24 -1.07
CA ALA A 70 -11.69 3.24 -0.71
C ALA A 70 -13.12 3.67 -1.02
N SER A 71 -13.46 4.93 -0.71
CA SER A 71 -14.79 5.48 -0.98
C SER A 71 -15.08 5.58 -2.47
N LEU A 72 -14.09 6.02 -3.27
CA LEU A 72 -14.22 6.16 -4.72
C LEU A 72 -14.51 4.83 -5.41
N PHE A 73 -13.85 3.77 -4.98
CA PHE A 73 -13.99 2.45 -5.57
C PHE A 73 -14.99 1.54 -4.84
N HIS A 74 -15.67 2.05 -3.82
CA HIS A 74 -16.60 1.28 -2.99
C HIS A 74 -15.99 -0.01 -2.40
N VAL A 75 -14.73 0.06 -1.98
CA VAL A 75 -14.01 -1.05 -1.35
C VAL A 75 -13.65 -0.75 0.09
N LEU A 76 -13.51 -1.79 0.90
CA LEU A 76 -13.11 -1.67 2.30
C LEU A 76 -11.59 -1.85 2.43
N PRO A 77 -10.86 -0.89 3.03
CA PRO A 77 -9.47 -1.10 3.39
C PRO A 77 -9.38 -2.24 4.39
N THR A 78 -8.51 -3.21 4.10
CA THR A 78 -8.28 -4.40 4.93
C THR A 78 -6.94 -4.26 5.65
N PRO A 79 -6.87 -4.54 6.97
CA PRO A 79 -5.59 -4.57 7.69
C PRO A 79 -4.64 -5.62 7.09
N LEU A 80 -3.37 -5.27 6.94
CA LEU A 80 -2.36 -6.20 6.41
C LEU A 80 -2.07 -7.35 7.38
N LEU A 81 -2.10 -7.06 8.69
CA LEU A 81 -1.93 -8.03 9.77
C LEU A 81 -3.17 -7.97 10.67
N PRO A 82 -4.29 -8.63 10.28
CA PRO A 82 -5.51 -8.65 11.07
C PRO A 82 -5.23 -9.17 12.48
N ALA A 83 -5.66 -8.42 13.50
CA ALA A 83 -5.37 -8.69 14.92
C ALA A 83 -3.87 -8.85 15.25
N GLY A 84 -2.96 -8.32 14.40
CA GLY A 84 -1.52 -8.45 14.58
C GLY A 84 -0.95 -9.82 14.18
N HIS A 85 -1.76 -10.68 13.57
CA HIS A 85 -1.31 -11.99 13.11
C HIS A 85 -0.88 -11.94 11.65
N VAL A 86 0.19 -12.67 11.34
CA VAL A 86 0.55 -12.98 9.96
C VAL A 86 -0.57 -13.87 9.39
N PRO A 87 -1.18 -13.51 8.24
CA PRO A 87 -2.17 -14.36 7.60
C PRO A 87 -1.63 -15.77 7.39
N LYS A 88 -2.42 -16.77 7.78
CA LYS A 88 -2.13 -18.17 7.45
C LYS A 88 -2.80 -18.46 6.11
N GLY A 89 -2.00 -18.91 5.13
CA GLY A 89 -2.50 -19.39 3.84
C GLY A 89 -3.27 -20.69 3.96
#